data_AF-A0A7S3DXP6-F1
#
_entry.id   AF-A0A7S3DXP6-F1
#
_cell.length_a   1.000
_cell.length_b   1.000
_cell.length_c   1.000
_cell.angle_alpha   90.00
_cell.angle_beta   90.00
_cell.angle_gamma   90.00
#
_symmetry.space_group_name_H-M   'P 1'
#
loop_
_entity.id
_entity.type
_entity.pdbx_description
1 polymer ?
#
loop_
_entity_poly.entity_id
_entity_poly.type
_entity_poly.pdbx_seq_one_letter_code
_entity_poly.pdbx_strand_id
1 'polypeptide(L)'
;IALVLPTPFAEYYEVHDEHVLLVSRVAAIFLIFMYVQLLIFQLKTHADIFDDDGSGDTELAVLPFWMACVGLLVTTLLVTIFSEFLVDSIDGFVEVSGISRTFVGIIILPIVGNAVEHVTAITVAMKNKMDLAMGVAIGSCTQISLFVVPLTVLVGWATDRDMNLNFPHFEVILFVLSIFTVSVVLSTPKCNWLEGSLLMTTYFLLAL
;
A
#
# COMPACT_ATOMS: atom_id res chain seq x y z
N ILE A 1 -6.87 -8.24 -5.82
CA ILE A 1 -7.02 -9.09 -7.04
C ILE A 1 -7.03 -8.26 -8.31
N ALA A 2 -7.90 -7.25 -8.46
CA ALA A 2 -7.98 -6.45 -9.70
C ALA A 2 -6.65 -5.81 -10.14
N LEU A 3 -5.79 -5.41 -9.19
CA LEU A 3 -4.47 -4.81 -9.44
C LEU A 3 -3.53 -5.70 -10.27
N VAL A 4 -3.56 -7.01 -10.06
CA VAL A 4 -2.61 -7.96 -10.66
C VAL A 4 -3.15 -8.65 -11.92
N LEU A 5 -4.37 -8.31 -12.36
CA LEU A 5 -5.00 -8.90 -13.56
C LEU A 5 -4.24 -8.67 -14.87
N PRO A 6 -3.53 -7.54 -15.08
CA PRO A 6 -2.74 -7.35 -16.30
C PRO A 6 -1.60 -8.36 -16.48
N THR A 7 -1.00 -8.87 -15.39
CA THR A 7 0.09 -9.87 -15.46
C THR A 7 -0.32 -11.20 -16.10
N PRO A 8 -1.33 -11.96 -15.60
CA PRO A 8 -1.73 -13.22 -16.22
C PRO A 8 -2.32 -13.02 -17.63
N PHE A 9 -2.87 -11.84 -17.92
CA PHE A 9 -3.27 -11.48 -19.28
C PHE A 9 -2.08 -11.38 -20.23
N ALA A 10 -1.00 -10.68 -19.81
CA ALA A 10 0.22 -10.56 -20.59
C ALA A 10 0.87 -11.93 -20.85
N GLU A 11 0.92 -12.78 -19.83
CA GLU A 11 1.50 -14.12 -19.88
C GLU A 11 0.73 -15.06 -20.83
N TYR A 12 -0.60 -15.07 -20.74
CA TYR A 12 -1.43 -15.98 -21.52
C TYR A 12 -1.40 -15.70 -23.03
N TYR A 13 -1.21 -14.45 -23.43
CA TYR A 13 -1.32 -14.02 -24.82
C TYR A 13 0.04 -13.71 -25.50
N GLU A 14 1.19 -13.97 -24.83
CA GLU A 14 2.56 -13.66 -25.33
C GLU A 14 2.67 -12.24 -25.93
N VAL A 15 2.04 -11.30 -25.23
CA VAL A 15 1.71 -9.98 -25.78
C VAL A 15 2.94 -9.06 -25.78
N HIS A 16 3.19 -8.35 -26.88
CA HIS A 16 4.23 -7.32 -26.96
C HIS A 16 4.00 -6.18 -25.95
N ASP A 17 5.08 -5.56 -25.47
CA ASP A 17 5.08 -4.56 -24.38
C ASP A 17 4.02 -3.45 -24.51
N GLU A 18 3.71 -2.97 -25.72
CA GLU A 18 2.72 -1.90 -25.95
C GLU A 18 1.30 -2.27 -25.52
N HIS A 19 0.89 -3.50 -25.77
CA HIS A 19 -0.46 -3.96 -25.44
C HIS A 19 -0.59 -4.23 -23.93
N VAL A 20 0.47 -4.72 -23.28
CA VAL A 20 0.53 -4.86 -21.81
C VAL A 20 0.40 -3.50 -21.14
N LEU A 21 1.06 -2.48 -21.70
CA LEU A 21 0.99 -1.10 -21.24
C LEU A 21 -0.42 -0.53 -21.41
N LEU A 22 -1.07 -0.77 -22.56
CA LEU A 22 -2.46 -0.35 -22.80
C LEU A 22 -3.42 -0.96 -21.77
N VAL A 23 -3.34 -2.28 -21.55
CA VAL A 23 -4.18 -2.98 -20.57
C VAL A 23 -3.93 -2.45 -19.16
N SER A 24 -2.68 -2.19 -18.81
CA SER A 24 -2.30 -1.61 -17.51
C SER A 24 -2.89 -0.22 -17.31
N ARG A 25 -2.85 0.65 -18.33
CA ARG A 25 -3.44 2.00 -18.30
C ARG A 25 -4.96 1.94 -18.15
N VAL A 26 -5.63 1.07 -18.90
CA VAL A 26 -7.07 0.87 -18.79
C VAL A 26 -7.44 0.36 -17.39
N ALA A 27 -6.72 -0.64 -16.87
CA ALA A 27 -6.91 -1.14 -15.52
C ALA A 27 -6.71 -0.04 -14.46
N ALA A 28 -5.69 0.80 -14.60
CA ALA A 28 -5.44 1.92 -13.70
C ALA A 28 -6.62 2.91 -13.65
N ILE A 29 -7.22 3.25 -14.80
CA ILE A 29 -8.41 4.12 -14.86
C ILE A 29 -9.58 3.49 -14.07
N PHE A 30 -9.84 2.20 -14.26
CA PHE A 30 -10.89 1.50 -13.52
C PHE A 30 -10.62 1.45 -12.02
N LEU A 31 -9.36 1.25 -11.60
CA LEU A 31 -8.99 1.23 -10.19
C LEU A 31 -9.16 2.60 -9.53
N ILE A 32 -8.76 3.69 -10.20
CA ILE A 32 -9.00 5.06 -9.72
C ILE A 32 -10.51 5.35 -9.64
N PHE A 33 -11.28 4.92 -10.64
CA PHE A 33 -12.73 5.06 -10.61
C PHE A 33 -13.35 4.33 -9.40
N MET A 34 -12.90 3.10 -9.12
CA MET A 34 -13.30 2.37 -7.92
C MET A 34 -12.87 3.10 -6.63
N TYR A 35 -11.71 3.74 -6.60
CA TYR A 35 -11.28 4.55 -5.46
C TYR A 35 -12.20 5.76 -5.24
N VAL A 36 -12.63 6.45 -6.31
CA VAL A 36 -13.60 7.55 -6.20
C VAL A 36 -14.94 7.04 -5.66
N GLN A 37 -15.40 5.87 -6.11
CA GLN A 37 -16.61 5.24 -5.55
C GLN A 37 -16.44 4.89 -4.07
N LEU A 38 -15.26 4.40 -3.68
CA LEU A 38 -14.93 4.14 -2.28
C LEU A 38 -14.95 5.43 -1.44
N LEU A 39 -14.40 6.54 -1.93
CA LEU A 39 -14.46 7.82 -1.24
C LEU A 39 -15.90 8.32 -1.08
N ILE A 40 -16.75 8.16 -2.09
CA ILE A 40 -18.19 8.49 -1.97
C ILE A 40 -18.86 7.59 -0.93
N PHE A 41 -18.47 6.31 -0.88
CA PHE A 41 -18.98 5.37 0.09
C PHE A 41 -18.62 5.78 1.52
N GLN A 42 -17.33 6.05 1.76
CA GLN A 42 -16.78 6.40 3.07
C GLN A 42 -17.20 7.79 3.56
N LEU A 43 -17.23 8.79 2.67
CA LEU A 43 -17.44 10.19 3.07
C LEU A 43 -18.89 10.65 2.98
N LYS A 44 -19.76 9.89 2.30
CA LYS A 44 -21.13 10.33 2.03
C LYS A 44 -22.20 9.29 2.34
N THR A 45 -22.11 8.08 1.77
CA THR A 45 -23.24 7.13 1.89
C THR A 45 -23.21 6.32 3.18
N HIS A 46 -22.03 6.06 3.75
CA HIS A 46 -21.84 5.28 4.97
C HIS A 46 -20.90 5.99 5.95
N ALA A 47 -20.90 7.33 5.95
CA ALA A 47 -20.03 8.13 6.80
C ALA A 47 -20.21 7.81 8.30
N ASP A 48 -21.41 7.43 8.70
CA ASP A 48 -21.77 6.99 10.04
C ASP A 48 -21.00 5.75 10.50
N ILE A 49 -20.64 4.85 9.57
CA ILE A 49 -19.85 3.65 9.88
C ILE A 49 -18.37 4.02 10.13
N PHE A 50 -17.88 5.07 9.47
CA PHE A 50 -16.46 5.47 9.53
C PHE A 50 -16.18 6.59 10.56
N ASP A 51 -17.20 7.26 11.09
CA ASP A 51 -17.07 8.32 12.10
C ASP A 51 -16.87 7.79 13.54
N ASP A 52 -17.28 6.55 13.84
CA ASP A 52 -17.32 6.01 15.22
C ASP A 52 -16.01 5.30 15.67
N ASP A 53 -15.09 5.01 14.74
CA ASP A 53 -13.89 4.19 14.97
C ASP A 53 -12.69 4.96 15.58
N GLY A 54 -12.86 6.04 16.35
CA GLY A 54 -11.67 6.71 16.89
C GLY A 54 -11.78 7.92 17.80
N SER A 55 -12.94 8.56 17.91
CA SER A 55 -13.10 9.79 18.68
C SER A 55 -13.29 9.57 20.20
N GLY A 56 -12.64 8.54 20.77
CA GLY A 56 -12.57 8.37 22.21
C GLY A 56 -11.52 9.29 22.82
N ASP A 57 -11.95 10.41 23.40
CA ASP A 57 -11.25 11.20 24.43
C ASP A 57 -9.75 11.42 24.23
N THR A 58 -9.35 11.87 23.05
CA THR A 58 -8.07 12.59 22.93
C THR A 58 -8.45 14.02 22.59
N GLU A 59 -8.21 14.97 23.51
CA GLU A 59 -8.17 16.39 23.18
C GLU A 59 -7.08 16.57 22.12
N LEU A 60 -7.45 16.39 20.85
CA LEU A 60 -6.56 16.61 19.72
C LEU A 60 -6.23 18.10 19.77
N ALA A 61 -4.95 18.40 20.03
CA ALA A 61 -4.44 19.75 19.95
C ALA A 61 -4.75 20.29 18.54
N VAL A 62 -5.76 21.14 18.45
CA VAL A 62 -6.23 21.66 17.17
C VAL A 62 -5.20 22.67 16.68
N LEU A 63 -4.32 22.23 15.79
CA LEU A 63 -3.35 23.09 15.13
C LEU A 63 -4.12 24.16 14.34
N PRO A 64 -3.78 25.46 14.46
CA PRO A 64 -4.41 26.47 13.62
C PRO A 64 -4.10 26.18 12.15
N PHE A 65 -5.09 26.40 11.28
CA PHE A 65 -5.06 26.00 9.87
C PHE A 65 -3.75 26.37 9.15
N TRP A 66 -3.25 27.59 9.37
CA TRP A 66 -2.01 28.04 8.74
C TRP A 66 -0.78 27.24 9.19
N MET A 67 -0.70 26.82 10.46
CA MET A 67 0.39 25.97 10.96
C MET A 67 0.29 24.57 10.36
N ALA A 68 -0.94 24.03 10.19
CA ALA A 68 -1.14 22.76 9.51
C ALA A 68 -0.69 22.84 8.04
N CYS A 69 -1.05 23.90 7.32
CA CYS A 69 -0.61 24.12 5.94
C CYS A 69 0.92 24.28 5.83
N VAL A 70 1.53 25.09 6.68
CA VAL A 70 2.99 25.28 6.69
C VAL A 70 3.69 23.99 7.06
N GLY A 71 3.21 23.28 8.09
CA GLY A 71 3.74 21.99 8.52
C GLY A 71 3.69 20.97 7.39
N LEU A 72 2.54 20.81 6.73
CA LEU A 72 2.36 19.90 5.59
C LEU A 72 3.31 20.25 4.44
N LEU A 73 3.45 21.53 4.09
CA LEU A 73 4.35 21.96 3.02
C LEU A 73 5.81 21.64 3.36
N VAL A 74 6.25 21.96 4.57
CA VAL A 74 7.63 21.73 5.01
C VAL A 74 7.95 20.24 5.07
N THR A 75 7.06 19.41 5.65
CA THR A 75 7.28 17.96 5.71
C THR A 75 7.27 17.33 4.33
N THR A 76 6.37 17.76 3.44
CA THR A 76 6.34 17.29 2.05
C THR A 76 7.66 17.59 1.34
N LEU A 77 8.18 18.82 1.45
CA LEU A 77 9.47 19.18 0.86
C LEU A 77 10.62 18.35 1.41
N LEU A 78 10.67 18.14 2.73
CA LEU A 78 11.70 17.31 3.35
C LEU A 78 11.63 15.86 2.86
N VAL A 79 10.42 15.28 2.81
CA VAL A 79 10.21 13.91 2.31
C VAL A 79 10.63 13.81 0.85
N THR A 80 10.35 14.81 0.01
CA THR A 80 10.82 14.85 -1.39
C THR A 80 12.34 14.80 -1.47
N ILE A 81 13.05 15.64 -0.71
CA ILE A 81 14.53 15.67 -0.69
C ILE A 81 15.10 14.32 -0.24
N PHE A 82 14.58 13.76 0.85
CA PHE A 82 15.06 12.47 1.36
C PHE A 82 14.71 11.30 0.43
N SER A 83 13.58 11.39 -0.28
CA SER A 83 13.18 10.37 -1.26
C SER A 83 14.11 10.38 -2.48
N GLU A 84 14.57 11.55 -2.94
CA GLU A 84 15.58 11.66 -4.00
C GLU A 84 16.90 11.00 -3.57
N PHE A 85 17.42 11.36 -2.39
CA PHE A 85 18.63 10.74 -1.84
C PHE A 85 18.48 9.23 -1.62
N LEU A 86 17.31 8.78 -1.17
CA LEU A 86 17.02 7.36 -0.98
C LEU A 86 17.07 6.62 -2.31
N VAL A 87 16.38 7.11 -3.35
CA VAL A 87 16.33 6.48 -4.68
C VAL A 87 17.71 6.44 -5.31
N ASP A 88 18.48 7.53 -5.24
CA ASP A 88 19.84 7.60 -5.79
C ASP A 88 20.81 6.62 -5.09
N SER A 89 20.56 6.32 -3.82
CA SER A 89 21.38 5.39 -3.03
C SER A 89 21.08 3.91 -3.30
N ILE A 90 19.96 3.58 -3.96
CA ILE A 90 19.52 2.18 -4.14
C ILE A 90 20.55 1.39 -4.94
N ASP A 91 21.01 1.91 -6.07
CA ASP A 91 21.89 1.14 -6.97
C ASP A 91 23.25 0.88 -6.32
N GLY A 92 23.84 1.89 -5.66
CA GLY A 92 25.07 1.72 -4.89
C GLY A 92 24.90 0.75 -3.71
N PHE A 93 23.74 0.76 -3.03
CA PHE A 93 23.45 -0.20 -1.96
C PHE A 93 23.34 -1.64 -2.48
N VAL A 94 22.65 -1.84 -3.61
CA VAL A 94 22.49 -3.15 -4.25
C VAL A 94 23.86 -3.72 -4.65
N GLU A 95 24.74 -2.90 -5.24
CA GLU A 95 26.09 -3.32 -5.65
C GLU A 95 26.97 -3.76 -4.48
N VAL A 96 26.93 -3.03 -3.36
CA VAL A 96 27.78 -3.31 -2.18
C VAL A 96 27.23 -4.43 -1.31
N SER A 97 25.91 -4.49 -1.12
CA SER A 97 25.27 -5.46 -0.23
C SER A 97 25.05 -6.84 -0.88
N GLY A 98 25.03 -6.90 -2.21
CA GLY A 98 24.67 -8.11 -2.96
C GLY A 98 23.18 -8.47 -2.87
N ILE A 99 22.34 -7.59 -2.32
CA ILE A 99 20.89 -7.77 -2.19
C ILE A 99 20.20 -7.29 -3.48
N SER A 100 19.20 -8.02 -3.97
CA SER A 100 18.51 -7.66 -5.21
C SER A 100 17.69 -6.37 -5.09
N ARG A 101 17.58 -5.62 -6.20
CA ARG A 101 16.72 -4.41 -6.28
C ARG A 101 15.25 -4.73 -5.94
N THR A 102 14.79 -5.91 -6.32
CA THR A 102 13.46 -6.44 -5.98
C THR A 102 13.28 -6.59 -4.47
N PHE A 103 14.25 -7.18 -3.75
CA PHE A 103 14.17 -7.30 -2.29
C PHE A 103 14.16 -5.93 -1.60
N VAL A 104 15.00 -4.99 -2.07
CA VAL A 104 14.98 -3.60 -1.57
C VAL A 104 13.59 -2.98 -1.77
N GLY A 105 13.03 -3.13 -2.97
CA GLY A 105 11.74 -2.55 -3.34
C GLY A 105 10.52 -3.15 -2.62
N ILE A 106 10.51 -4.47 -2.39
CA ILE A 106 9.34 -5.19 -1.84
C ILE A 106 9.42 -5.35 -0.32
N ILE A 107 10.63 -5.47 0.24
CA ILE A 107 10.81 -5.73 1.68
C ILE A 107 11.28 -4.47 2.41
N ILE A 108 12.40 -3.87 1.99
CA ILE A 108 13.03 -2.80 2.77
C ILE A 108 12.22 -1.49 2.68
N LEU A 109 11.90 -1.04 1.47
CA LEU A 109 11.22 0.25 1.27
C LEU A 109 9.83 0.30 1.95
N PRO A 110 8.97 -0.73 1.85
CA PRO A 110 7.65 -0.69 2.50
C PRO A 110 7.74 -0.70 4.03
N ILE A 111 8.71 -1.42 4.62
CA ILE A 111 8.91 -1.40 6.07
C ILE A 111 9.23 0.02 6.56
N VAL A 112 10.16 0.71 5.88
CA VAL A 112 10.56 2.07 6.26
C VAL A 112 9.44 3.07 5.97
N GLY A 113 8.83 2.99 4.78
CA GLY A 113 7.77 3.89 4.35
C GLY A 113 6.52 3.84 5.23
N ASN A 114 6.19 2.65 5.74
CA ASN A 114 4.97 2.43 6.55
C ASN A 114 5.28 2.26 8.05
N ALA A 115 6.51 2.51 8.49
CA ALA A 115 6.93 2.28 9.88
C ALA A 115 6.06 3.00 10.91
N VAL A 116 5.69 4.25 10.63
CA VAL A 116 4.84 5.07 11.53
C VAL A 116 3.43 4.49 11.62
N GLU A 117 2.86 4.03 10.51
CA GLU A 117 1.55 3.36 10.48
C GLU A 117 1.59 2.05 11.26
N HIS A 118 2.66 1.25 11.10
CA HIS A 118 2.85 0.00 11.84
C HIS A 118 2.92 0.26 13.35
N VAL A 119 3.70 1.26 13.79
CA VAL A 119 3.79 1.63 15.21
C VAL A 119 2.43 2.08 15.75
N THR A 120 1.68 2.86 14.96
CA THR A 120 0.34 3.32 15.32
C THR A 120 -0.63 2.15 15.47
N ALA A 121 -0.68 1.25 14.47
CA ALA A 121 -1.53 0.07 14.49
C ALA A 121 -1.21 -0.85 15.69
N ILE A 122 0.07 -1.12 15.96
CA ILE A 122 0.50 -1.92 17.12
C ILE A 122 0.09 -1.23 18.43
N THR A 123 0.30 0.08 18.56
CA THR A 123 -0.06 0.83 19.77
C THR A 123 -1.56 0.79 20.03
N VAL A 124 -2.38 0.92 18.98
CA VAL A 124 -3.84 0.84 19.07
C VAL A 124 -4.29 -0.59 19.38
N ALA A 125 -3.68 -1.60 18.76
CA ALA A 125 -3.93 -3.00 19.05
C ALA A 125 -3.61 -3.36 20.51
N MET A 126 -2.50 -2.84 21.06
CA MET A 126 -2.12 -3.03 22.47
C MET A 126 -3.12 -2.39 23.45
N LYS A 127 -3.90 -1.40 23.01
CA LYS A 127 -5.01 -0.81 23.76
C LYS A 127 -6.32 -1.60 23.60
N ASN A 128 -6.24 -2.84 23.11
CA ASN A 128 -7.37 -3.72 22.87
C ASN A 128 -8.39 -3.16 21.87
N LYS A 129 -7.92 -2.31 20.95
CA LYS A 129 -8.71 -1.70 19.88
C LYS A 129 -8.33 -2.34 18.53
N MET A 130 -8.57 -3.64 18.41
CA MET A 130 -8.13 -4.40 17.23
C MET A 130 -8.83 -3.93 15.94
N ASP A 131 -10.12 -3.58 16.00
CA ASP A 131 -10.87 -3.09 14.84
C ASP A 131 -10.25 -1.82 14.25
N LEU A 132 -9.84 -0.88 15.11
CA LEU A 132 -9.12 0.33 14.70
C LEU A 132 -7.74 0.02 14.10
N ALA A 133 -6.98 -0.90 14.72
CA ALA A 133 -5.67 -1.30 14.19
C ALA A 133 -5.80 -1.96 12.80
N MET A 134 -6.83 -2.79 12.62
CA MET A 134 -7.18 -3.39 11.34
C MET A 134 -7.64 -2.32 10.33
N GLY A 135 -8.40 -1.33 10.76
CA GLY A 135 -8.81 -0.18 9.93
C GLY A 135 -7.61 0.59 9.37
N VAL A 136 -6.60 0.86 10.20
CA VAL A 136 -5.33 1.49 9.75
C VAL A 136 -4.64 0.64 8.67
N ALA A 137 -4.47 -0.66 8.91
CA ALA A 137 -3.77 -1.54 7.99
C ALA A 137 -4.53 -1.77 6.67
N ILE A 138 -5.83 -2.07 6.73
CA ILE A 138 -6.67 -2.33 5.55
C ILE A 138 -6.88 -1.04 4.75
N GLY A 139 -7.05 0.10 5.43
CA GLY A 139 -7.17 1.41 4.79
C GLY A 139 -5.94 1.74 3.95
N SER A 140 -4.74 1.60 4.52
CA SER A 140 -3.47 1.82 3.82
C SER A 140 -3.31 0.88 2.62
N CYS A 141 -3.53 -0.43 2.78
CA CYS A 141 -3.50 -1.40 1.67
C CYS A 141 -4.49 -1.07 0.54
N THR A 142 -5.70 -0.63 0.90
CA THR A 142 -6.74 -0.25 -0.06
C THR A 142 -6.35 1.02 -0.82
N GLN A 143 -5.82 2.02 -0.13
CA GLN A 143 -5.33 3.25 -0.74
C GLN A 143 -4.15 2.99 -1.68
N ILE A 144 -3.18 2.17 -1.28
CA ILE A 144 -2.05 1.81 -2.15
C ILE A 144 -2.56 1.11 -3.41
N SER A 145 -3.47 0.14 -3.25
CA SER A 145 -3.95 -0.71 -4.35
C SER A 145 -4.89 0.01 -5.33
N LEU A 146 -5.78 0.87 -4.84
CA LEU A 146 -6.81 1.52 -5.67
C LEU A 146 -6.42 2.93 -6.11
N PHE A 147 -5.49 3.58 -5.41
CA PHE A 147 -5.08 4.95 -5.70
C PHE A 147 -3.60 5.04 -6.09
N VAL A 148 -2.68 4.71 -5.18
CA VAL A 148 -1.25 5.03 -5.37
C VAL A 148 -0.66 4.30 -6.58
N VAL A 149 -0.79 2.97 -6.67
CA VAL A 149 -0.22 2.20 -7.78
C VAL A 149 -0.89 2.51 -9.13
N PRO A 150 -2.23 2.63 -9.24
CA PRO A 150 -2.86 3.10 -10.46
C PRO A 150 -2.43 4.52 -10.86
N LEU A 151 -2.28 5.42 -9.89
CA LEU A 151 -1.85 6.79 -10.15
C LEU A 151 -0.43 6.83 -10.72
N THR A 152 0.50 6.00 -10.24
CA THR A 152 1.86 5.95 -10.80
C THR A 152 1.87 5.47 -12.26
N VAL A 153 0.98 4.56 -12.65
CA VAL A 153 0.78 4.16 -14.06
C VAL A 153 0.28 5.33 -14.90
N LEU A 154 -0.69 6.10 -14.40
CA LEU A 154 -1.21 7.28 -15.12
C LEU A 154 -0.21 8.42 -15.20
N VAL A 155 0.59 8.65 -14.15
CA VAL A 155 1.70 9.62 -14.16
C VAL A 155 2.79 9.18 -15.13
N GLY A 156 3.12 7.88 -15.18
CA GLY A 156 4.02 7.31 -16.19
C GLY A 156 3.51 7.58 -17.60
N TRP A 157 2.22 7.35 -17.84
CA TRP A 157 1.60 7.67 -19.13
C TRP A 157 1.67 9.17 -19.48
N ALA A 158 1.43 10.06 -18.51
CA ALA A 158 1.50 11.50 -18.73
C ALA A 158 2.95 12.04 -18.93
N THR A 159 3.96 11.26 -18.53
CA THR A 159 5.39 11.64 -18.60
C THR A 159 6.17 10.81 -19.63
N ASP A 160 5.47 10.09 -20.50
CA ASP A 160 6.05 9.19 -21.51
C ASP A 160 7.04 8.15 -20.93
N ARG A 161 6.70 7.59 -19.76
CA ARG A 161 7.41 6.50 -19.11
C ARG A 161 6.56 5.23 -19.08
N ASP A 162 7.19 4.10 -19.38
CA ASP A 162 6.52 2.79 -19.47
C ASP A 162 6.29 2.14 -18.10
N MET A 163 5.48 2.81 -17.26
CA MET A 163 4.98 2.22 -16.02
C MET A 163 3.78 1.32 -16.32
N ASN A 164 3.89 0.03 -16.01
CA ASN A 164 2.84 -0.96 -16.22
C ASN A 164 2.49 -1.72 -14.93
N LEU A 165 1.43 -2.52 -14.97
CA LEU A 165 0.99 -3.40 -13.88
C LEU A 165 1.41 -4.85 -14.14
N ASN A 166 2.50 -5.04 -14.90
CA ASN A 166 3.04 -6.37 -15.22
C ASN A 166 4.10 -6.74 -14.19
N PHE A 167 3.64 -7.23 -13.05
CA PHE A 167 4.51 -7.72 -11.98
C PHE A 167 5.14 -9.07 -12.36
N PRO A 168 6.35 -9.39 -11.88
CA PRO A 168 6.92 -10.73 -11.99
C PRO A 168 5.98 -11.82 -11.46
N HIS A 169 5.91 -12.97 -12.15
CA HIS A 169 4.97 -14.05 -11.81
C HIS A 169 5.04 -14.49 -10.36
N PHE A 170 6.25 -14.61 -9.82
CA PHE A 170 6.46 -14.97 -8.42
C PHE A 170 5.80 -13.97 -7.48
N GLU A 171 5.92 -12.67 -7.73
CA GLU A 171 5.33 -11.61 -6.91
C GLU A 171 3.80 -11.64 -6.95
N VAL A 172 3.20 -11.94 -8.11
CA VAL A 172 1.75 -12.11 -8.23
C VAL A 172 1.25 -13.28 -7.39
N ILE A 173 1.96 -14.41 -7.42
CA ILE A 173 1.62 -15.57 -6.59
C ILE A 173 1.71 -15.21 -5.10
N LEU A 174 2.80 -14.55 -4.69
CA LEU A 174 2.95 -14.11 -3.29
C LEU A 174 1.85 -13.15 -2.86
N PHE A 175 1.49 -12.20 -3.71
CA PHE A 175 0.43 -11.23 -3.45
C PHE A 175 -0.93 -11.92 -3.28
N VAL A 176 -1.29 -12.85 -4.16
CA VAL A 176 -2.56 -13.60 -4.08
C VAL A 176 -2.59 -14.49 -2.84
N LEU A 177 -1.49 -15.20 -2.53
CA LEU A 177 -1.39 -16.03 -1.33
C LEU A 177 -1.46 -15.19 -0.05
N SER A 178 -0.86 -14.01 -0.03
CA SER A 178 -0.92 -13.07 1.10
C SER A 178 -2.36 -12.60 1.33
N ILE A 179 -3.06 -12.14 0.27
CA ILE A 179 -4.47 -11.75 0.37
C ILE A 179 -5.32 -12.91 0.88
N PHE A 180 -5.13 -14.12 0.35
CA PHE A 180 -5.89 -15.29 0.76
C PHE A 180 -5.66 -15.61 2.24
N THR A 181 -4.40 -15.67 2.67
CA THR A 181 -4.03 -15.98 4.06
C THR A 181 -4.60 -14.94 5.02
N VAL A 182 -4.44 -13.66 4.74
CA VAL A 182 -4.99 -12.58 5.56
C VAL A 182 -6.51 -12.64 5.57
N SER A 183 -7.17 -12.85 4.42
CA SER A 183 -8.64 -12.95 4.35
C SER A 183 -9.19 -14.09 5.21
N VAL A 184 -8.51 -15.23 5.25
CA VAL A 184 -8.90 -16.37 6.11
C VAL A 184 -8.73 -16.03 7.58
N VAL A 185 -7.61 -15.41 7.98
CA VAL A 185 -7.38 -15.01 9.37
C VAL A 185 -8.43 -13.98 9.82
N LEU A 186 -8.74 -13.00 8.97
CA LEU A 186 -9.71 -11.94 9.25
C LEU A 186 -11.18 -12.39 9.19
N SER A 187 -11.46 -13.58 8.64
CA SER A 187 -12.82 -14.13 8.65
C SER A 187 -13.25 -14.61 10.04
N THR A 188 -12.31 -14.69 10.99
CA THR A 188 -12.60 -15.10 12.37
C THR A 188 -12.93 -13.89 13.23
N PRO A 189 -13.99 -13.91 14.05
CA PRO A 189 -14.41 -12.76 14.87
C PRO A 189 -13.47 -12.44 16.06
N LYS A 190 -12.38 -13.18 16.22
CA LYS A 190 -11.41 -13.01 17.31
C LYS A 190 -10.00 -13.23 16.77
N CYS A 191 -9.09 -12.32 17.12
CA CYS A 191 -7.66 -12.50 16.86
C CYS A 191 -6.97 -13.13 18.06
N ASN A 192 -5.94 -13.95 17.82
CA ASN A 192 -5.06 -14.46 18.87
C ASN A 192 -3.58 -14.32 18.51
N TRP A 193 -2.71 -14.42 19.52
CA TRP A 193 -1.25 -14.26 19.33
C TRP A 193 -0.64 -15.33 18.43
N LEU A 194 -1.24 -16.51 18.34
CA LEU A 194 -0.76 -17.61 17.49
C LEU A 194 -1.03 -17.32 16.01
N GLU A 195 -2.20 -16.78 15.68
CA GLU A 195 -2.51 -16.26 14.34
C GLU A 195 -1.56 -15.13 13.94
N GLY A 196 -1.29 -14.19 14.86
CA GLY A 196 -0.29 -13.15 14.65
C GLY A 196 1.11 -13.72 14.39
N SER A 197 1.54 -14.69 15.18
CA SER A 197 2.82 -15.40 14.98
C SER A 197 2.88 -16.14 13.64
N LEU A 198 1.78 -16.76 13.22
CA LEU A 198 1.67 -17.42 11.92
C LEU A 198 1.84 -16.40 10.78
N LEU A 199 1.16 -15.26 10.83
CA LEU A 199 1.31 -14.20 9.82
C LEU A 199 2.74 -13.65 9.76
N MET A 200 3.37 -13.42 10.92
CA MET A 200 4.77 -12.98 10.98
C MET A 200 5.72 -14.03 10.39
N THR A 201 5.51 -15.30 10.71
CA THR A 201 6.31 -16.41 10.18
C THR A 201 6.16 -16.50 8.66
N THR A 202 4.94 -16.41 8.15
CA THR A 202 4.68 -16.36 6.70
C THR A 202 5.41 -15.18 6.06
N TYR A 203 5.33 -13.97 6.63
CA TYR A 203 6.05 -12.81 6.10
C TYR A 203 7.57 -13.03 6.03
N PHE A 204 8.19 -13.55 7.08
CA PHE A 204 9.63 -13.83 7.08
C PHE A 204 10.03 -14.93 6.09
N LEU A 205 9.19 -15.96 5.92
CA LEU A 205 9.43 -17.00 4.91
C LEU A 205 9.32 -16.45 3.49
N LEU A 206 8.44 -15.47 3.24
CA LEU A 206 8.33 -14.81 1.95
C LEU A 206 9.49 -13.85 1.66
N ALA A 207 10.09 -13.28 2.71
CA ALA A 207 11.23 -12.40 2.58
C ALA A 207 12.54 -13.16 2.28
N LEU A 208 12.64 -14.43 2.65
CA LEU A 208 13.84 -15.26 2.42
C LEU A 208 14.00 -15.64 0.95
#